data_AF-A0A838D6J1-F1
#
_entry.id   AF-A0A838D6J1-F1
#
_cell.length_a   1.000
_cell.length_b   1.000
_cell.length_c   1.000
_cell.angle_alpha   90.00
_cell.angle_beta   90.00
_cell.angle_gamma   90.00
#
_symmetry.space_group_name_H-M   'P 1'
#
loop_
_entity.id
_entity.type
_entity.pdbx_description
1 polymer ?
#
loop_
_entity_poly.entity_id
_entity_poly.type
_entity_poly.pdbx_seq_one_letter_code
_entity_poly.pdbx_strand_id
1 'polypeptide(L)'
;MINDINRAKWGNRFILSAIIQGGLLTSIALLMVGSQFIFSSKIDMIQFLSLSFDGPAKWFFLGIIFYLIFIVAIAVTAVFYIQLEINLTKKISGFVNILAWIHLLGMNVGGPLATILMIFVGLAGSGILSVFTEGNIGQENIEIMNSFITPIAISIGILSVGVIAGGITYIKTYLYGNKM
;
A
#
# COMPACT_ATOMS: atom_id res chain seq x y z
N MET A 1 -30.08 -18.68 3.82
CA MET A 1 -28.80 -17.94 3.72
C MET A 1 -27.70 -18.96 3.48
N ILE A 2 -27.43 -19.31 2.22
CA ILE A 2 -26.19 -20.02 1.89
C ILE A 2 -25.09 -19.01 2.18
N ASN A 3 -24.18 -19.29 3.12
CA ASN A 3 -23.15 -18.37 3.60
C ASN A 3 -22.51 -17.57 2.46
N ASP A 4 -22.85 -16.28 2.35
CA ASP A 4 -22.34 -15.38 1.32
C ASP A 4 -20.81 -15.29 1.33
N ILE A 5 -20.21 -15.61 2.47
CA ILE A 5 -18.76 -15.75 2.67
C ILE A 5 -18.13 -16.77 1.70
N ASN A 6 -18.80 -17.91 1.45
CA ASN A 6 -18.31 -18.92 0.52
C ASN A 6 -18.56 -18.55 -0.94
N ARG A 7 -19.50 -17.64 -1.20
CA ARG A 7 -19.83 -17.17 -2.55
C ARG A 7 -18.90 -16.03 -2.99
N ALA A 8 -18.49 -15.12 -2.11
CA ALA A 8 -17.58 -13.99 -2.39
C ALA A 8 -16.11 -14.29 -2.01
N LYS A 9 -15.59 -15.45 -2.44
CA LYS A 9 -14.28 -15.95 -1.97
C LYS A 9 -13.14 -14.98 -2.26
N TRP A 10 -13.07 -14.43 -3.46
CA TRP A 10 -12.03 -13.49 -3.85
C TRP A 10 -12.29 -12.09 -3.34
N GLY A 11 -13.54 -11.63 -3.40
CA GLY A 11 -13.96 -10.36 -2.81
C GLY A 11 -13.51 -10.22 -1.35
N ASN A 12 -13.78 -11.25 -0.54
CA ASN A 12 -13.44 -11.26 0.88
C ASN A 12 -11.93 -11.21 1.14
N ARG A 13 -11.10 -11.79 0.27
CA ARG A 13 -9.63 -11.73 0.40
C ARG A 13 -9.11 -10.32 0.19
N PHE A 14 -9.65 -9.59 -0.79
CA PHE A 14 -9.29 -8.20 -1.02
C PHE A 14 -9.85 -7.26 0.07
N ILE A 15 -11.05 -7.54 0.62
CA ILE A 15 -11.55 -6.83 1.81
C ILE A 15 -10.58 -6.99 2.97
N LEU A 16 -10.21 -8.23 3.30
CA LEU A 16 -9.29 -8.51 4.41
C LEU A 16 -7.95 -7.81 4.20
N SER A 17 -7.43 -7.86 2.98
CA SER A 17 -6.24 -7.14 2.57
C SER A 17 -6.37 -5.63 2.83
N ALA A 18 -7.45 -4.99 2.36
CA ALA A 18 -7.66 -3.55 2.57
C ALA A 18 -7.71 -3.18 4.06
N ILE A 19 -8.36 -4.00 4.88
CA ILE A 19 -8.42 -3.83 6.34
C ILE A 19 -7.01 -3.89 6.95
N ILE A 20 -6.22 -4.91 6.59
CA ILE A 20 -4.85 -5.08 7.11
C ILE A 20 -3.98 -3.89 6.68
N GLN A 21 -4.04 -3.50 5.41
CA GLN A 21 -3.25 -2.39 4.87
C GLN A 21 -3.65 -1.04 5.49
N GLY A 22 -4.95 -0.80 5.69
CA GLY A 22 -5.45 0.37 6.41
C GLY A 22 -5.01 0.39 7.88
N GLY A 23 -5.04 -0.77 8.54
CA GLY A 23 -4.52 -0.93 9.90
C GLY A 23 -3.03 -0.58 9.99
N LEU A 24 -2.22 -1.09 9.06
CA LEU A 24 -0.78 -0.83 9.03
C LEU A 24 -0.47 0.67 8.86
N LEU A 25 -1.10 1.35 7.91
CA LEU A 25 -0.89 2.79 7.73
C LEU A 25 -1.37 3.60 8.94
N THR A 26 -2.49 3.19 9.55
CA THR A 26 -2.99 3.83 10.77
C THR A 26 -1.99 3.68 11.93
N SER A 27 -1.37 2.51 12.08
CA SER A 27 -0.32 2.30 13.07
C SER A 27 0.90 3.20 12.82
N ILE A 28 1.34 3.34 11.57
CA ILE A 28 2.43 4.27 11.22
C ILE A 28 2.05 5.72 11.59
N ALA A 29 0.83 6.14 11.27
CA ALA A 29 0.35 7.48 11.60
C ALA A 29 0.30 7.73 13.13
N LEU A 30 -0.20 6.76 13.90
CA LEU A 30 -0.24 6.83 15.36
C LEU A 30 1.15 6.88 15.97
N LEU A 31 2.11 6.12 15.43
CA LEU A 31 3.51 6.19 15.87
C LEU A 31 4.10 7.58 15.61
N MET A 32 3.85 8.16 14.44
CA MET A 32 4.31 9.52 14.11
C MET A 32 3.69 10.57 15.04
N VAL A 33 2.38 10.53 15.24
CA VAL A 33 1.69 11.46 16.16
C VAL A 33 2.17 11.27 17.59
N GLY A 34 2.29 10.03 18.06
CA GLY A 34 2.81 9.72 19.39
C GLY A 34 4.23 10.25 19.60
N SER A 35 5.09 10.10 18.59
CA SER A 35 6.45 10.65 18.63
C SER A 35 6.47 12.18 18.69
N GLN A 36 5.58 12.87 17.96
CA GLN A 36 5.45 14.33 18.05
C GLN A 36 5.12 14.73 19.48
N PHE A 37 4.18 14.07 20.16
CA PHE A 37 3.86 14.40 21.55
C PHE A 37 5.07 14.24 22.48
N ILE A 38 5.86 13.18 22.32
CA ILE A 38 7.05 12.89 23.15
C ILE A 38 8.15 13.95 22.93
N PHE A 39 8.41 14.32 21.69
CA PHE A 39 9.54 15.20 21.32
C PHE A 39 9.16 16.68 21.12
N SER A 40 7.87 17.02 21.21
CA SER A 40 7.32 18.37 20.96
C SER A 40 7.98 19.48 21.75
N SER A 41 8.49 19.20 22.95
CA SER A 41 9.18 20.18 23.80
C SER A 41 10.49 20.70 23.22
N LYS A 42 11.06 20.01 22.22
CA LYS A 42 12.33 20.35 21.58
C LYS A 42 12.24 20.47 20.07
N ILE A 43 11.38 19.67 19.43
CA ILE A 43 11.32 19.54 17.98
C ILE A 43 9.87 19.47 17.52
N ASP A 44 9.50 20.37 16.61
CA ASP A 44 8.26 20.23 15.83
C ASP A 44 8.56 19.47 14.53
N MET A 45 8.32 18.15 14.53
CA MET A 45 8.63 17.31 13.36
C MET A 45 7.70 17.59 12.18
N ILE A 46 6.44 17.96 12.44
CA ILE A 46 5.49 18.29 11.38
C ILE A 46 5.94 19.57 10.67
N GLN A 47 6.31 20.60 11.44
CA GLN A 47 6.82 21.84 10.87
C GLN A 47 8.13 21.59 10.11
N PHE A 48 9.08 20.85 10.70
CA PHE A 48 10.34 20.52 10.04
C PHE A 48 10.14 19.78 8.72
N LEU A 49 9.37 18.70 8.70
CA LEU A 49 9.13 17.93 7.47
C LEU A 49 8.44 18.78 6.41
N SER A 50 7.55 19.70 6.82
CA SER A 50 6.84 20.61 5.90
C SER A 50 7.77 21.66 5.29
N LEU A 51 8.71 22.21 6.06
CA LEU A 51 9.68 23.20 5.57
C LEU A 51 10.81 22.56 4.76
N SER A 52 11.14 21.30 5.03
CA SER A 52 12.18 20.53 4.32
C SER A 52 11.64 19.79 3.08
N PHE A 53 10.48 20.21 2.55
CA PHE A 53 9.80 19.50 1.48
C PHE A 53 10.59 19.45 0.17
N ASP A 54 11.44 20.43 -0.13
CA ASP A 54 12.28 20.42 -1.34
C ASP A 54 13.30 19.26 -1.33
N GLY A 55 13.68 18.79 -0.13
CA GLY A 55 14.63 17.71 0.10
C GLY A 55 13.99 16.31 0.15
N PRO A 56 14.61 15.35 0.87
CA PRO A 56 14.10 13.98 1.00
C PRO A 56 12.71 13.88 1.65
N ALA A 57 12.31 14.87 2.46
CA ALA A 57 11.05 14.83 3.20
C ALA A 57 9.80 14.69 2.29
N LYS A 58 9.83 15.15 1.03
CA LYS A 58 8.72 14.93 0.08
C LYS A 58 8.35 13.46 -0.09
N TRP A 59 9.33 12.55 -0.06
CA TRP A 59 9.09 11.12 -0.25
C TRP A 59 8.29 10.50 0.88
N PHE A 60 8.39 11.07 2.09
CA PHE A 60 7.53 10.69 3.21
C PHE A 60 6.06 11.02 2.92
N PHE A 61 5.77 12.25 2.51
CA PHE A 61 4.41 12.67 2.19
C PHE A 61 3.85 11.93 0.97
N LEU A 62 4.62 11.80 -0.11
CA LEU A 62 4.21 11.05 -1.30
C LEU A 62 3.97 9.58 -0.95
N GLY A 63 4.83 8.98 -0.13
CA GLY A 63 4.66 7.61 0.34
C GLY A 63 3.34 7.40 1.09
N ILE A 64 2.99 8.29 2.02
CA ILE A 64 1.71 8.24 2.74
C ILE A 64 0.53 8.42 1.79
N ILE A 65 0.57 9.42 0.91
CA ILE A 65 -0.52 9.73 -0.03
C ILE A 65 -0.75 8.54 -0.97
N PHE A 66 0.31 7.99 -1.55
CA PHE A 66 0.20 6.83 -2.42
C PHE A 66 -0.29 5.60 -1.66
N TYR A 67 0.12 5.40 -0.40
CA TYR A 67 -0.41 4.31 0.40
C TYR A 67 -1.92 4.48 0.64
N LEU A 68 -2.41 5.68 0.98
CA LEU A 68 -3.84 5.94 1.13
C LEU A 68 -4.62 5.61 -0.15
N ILE A 69 -4.16 6.12 -1.29
CA ILE A 69 -4.76 5.82 -2.60
C ILE A 69 -4.75 4.32 -2.86
N PHE A 70 -3.66 3.64 -2.49
CA PHE A 70 -3.49 2.23 -2.72
C PHE A 70 -4.43 1.35 -1.87
N ILE A 71 -4.66 1.71 -0.60
CA ILE A 71 -5.66 1.05 0.26
C ILE A 71 -7.06 1.17 -0.38
N VAL A 72 -7.41 2.36 -0.87
CA VAL A 72 -8.68 2.58 -1.57
C VAL A 72 -8.74 1.74 -2.85
N ALA A 73 -7.66 1.66 -3.62
CA ALA A 73 -7.60 0.82 -4.82
C ALA A 73 -7.84 -0.67 -4.51
N ILE A 74 -7.27 -1.20 -3.41
CA ILE A 74 -7.54 -2.58 -2.96
C ILE A 74 -9.02 -2.75 -2.59
N ALA A 75 -9.60 -1.79 -1.86
CA ALA A 75 -11.00 -1.85 -1.47
C ALA A 75 -11.95 -1.85 -2.69
N VAL A 76 -11.67 -1.00 -3.69
CA VAL A 76 -12.43 -0.96 -4.95
C VAL A 76 -12.27 -2.26 -5.74
N THR A 77 -11.05 -2.81 -5.81
CA THR A 77 -10.78 -4.14 -6.38
C THR A 77 -11.64 -5.21 -5.72
N ALA A 78 -11.82 -5.16 -4.40
CA ALA A 78 -12.69 -6.08 -3.68
C ALA A 78 -14.15 -6.00 -4.16
N VAL A 79 -14.68 -4.78 -4.35
CA VAL A 79 -16.03 -4.55 -4.88
C VAL A 79 -16.18 -5.17 -6.27
N PHE A 80 -15.18 -5.05 -7.14
CA PHE A 80 -15.23 -5.67 -8.46
C PHE A 80 -15.24 -7.20 -8.40
N TYR A 81 -14.48 -7.82 -7.50
CA TYR A 81 -14.55 -9.27 -7.31
C TYR A 81 -15.92 -9.71 -6.76
N ILE A 82 -16.50 -8.95 -5.81
CA ILE A 82 -17.85 -9.21 -5.31
C ILE A 82 -18.90 -9.06 -6.43
N GLN A 83 -18.76 -8.06 -7.29
CA GLN A 83 -19.64 -7.91 -8.44
C GLN A 83 -19.61 -9.13 -9.36
N LEU A 84 -18.41 -9.66 -9.63
CA LEU A 84 -18.26 -10.87 -10.44
C LEU A 84 -18.85 -12.11 -9.75
N GLU A 85 -18.51 -12.32 -8.48
CA GLU A 85 -18.83 -13.54 -7.75
C GLU A 85 -20.29 -13.57 -7.24
N ILE A 86 -20.80 -12.48 -6.68
CA ILE A 86 -22.15 -12.43 -6.08
C ILE A 86 -23.19 -11.99 -7.10
N ASN A 87 -22.97 -10.86 -7.76
CA ASN A 87 -24.01 -10.23 -8.58
C ASN A 87 -24.12 -10.87 -9.96
N LEU A 88 -22.98 -11.21 -10.58
CA LEU A 88 -22.94 -11.87 -11.89
C LEU A 88 -22.83 -13.39 -11.82
N THR A 89 -22.70 -13.92 -10.60
CA THR A 89 -22.54 -15.35 -10.29
C THR A 89 -21.48 -16.05 -11.13
N LYS A 90 -20.41 -15.34 -11.50
CA LYS A 90 -19.32 -15.87 -12.33
C LYS A 90 -18.34 -16.65 -11.48
N LYS A 91 -17.94 -17.82 -12.00
CA LYS A 91 -16.95 -18.68 -11.35
C LYS A 91 -15.54 -18.27 -11.72
N ILE A 92 -14.71 -17.93 -10.72
CA ILE A 92 -13.27 -17.71 -10.89
C ILE A 92 -12.55 -19.04 -10.62
N SER A 93 -12.12 -19.73 -11.68
CA SER A 93 -11.48 -21.05 -11.58
C SER A 93 -10.41 -21.27 -12.66
N GLY A 94 -9.64 -22.36 -12.53
CA GLY A 94 -8.58 -22.70 -13.48
C GLY A 94 -7.51 -21.60 -13.58
N PHE A 95 -7.14 -21.24 -14.81
CA PHE A 95 -6.12 -20.21 -15.07
C PHE A 95 -6.47 -18.83 -14.50
N VAL A 96 -7.74 -18.44 -14.52
CA VAL A 96 -8.20 -17.14 -14.01
C VAL A 96 -8.02 -17.04 -12.48
N ASN A 97 -8.14 -18.17 -11.78
CA ASN A 97 -7.87 -18.24 -10.35
C ASN A 97 -6.38 -18.03 -10.02
N ILE A 98 -5.47 -18.45 -10.90
CA ILE A 98 -4.03 -18.16 -10.75
C ILE A 98 -3.77 -16.66 -10.93
N LEU A 99 -4.36 -16.05 -11.96
CA LEU A 99 -4.24 -14.61 -12.19
C LEU A 99 -4.79 -13.78 -11.01
N ALA A 100 -5.90 -14.22 -10.40
CA ALA A 100 -6.45 -13.57 -9.20
C ALA A 100 -5.49 -13.65 -8.00
N TRP A 101 -4.75 -14.75 -7.85
CA TRP A 101 -3.69 -14.86 -6.83
C TRP A 101 -2.53 -13.92 -7.12
N ILE A 102 -2.05 -13.89 -8.37
CA ILE A 102 -0.98 -12.97 -8.79
C ILE A 102 -1.40 -11.51 -8.54
N HIS A 103 -2.65 -11.18 -8.84
CA HIS A 103 -3.21 -9.87 -8.57
C HIS A 103 -3.21 -9.54 -7.08
N LEU A 104 -3.74 -10.44 -6.25
CA LEU A 104 -3.79 -10.26 -4.81
C LEU A 104 -2.39 -10.07 -4.21
N LEU A 105 -1.43 -10.93 -4.59
CA LEU A 105 -0.06 -10.87 -4.10
C LEU A 105 0.68 -9.63 -4.61
N GLY A 106 0.59 -9.34 -5.91
CA GLY A 106 1.25 -8.19 -6.51
C GLY A 106 0.75 -6.88 -5.90
N MET A 107 -0.57 -6.76 -5.66
CA MET A 107 -1.11 -5.62 -4.94
C MET A 107 -0.67 -5.60 -3.48
N ASN A 108 -0.65 -6.72 -2.75
CA ASN A 108 -0.35 -6.69 -1.31
C ASN A 108 1.14 -6.68 -0.94
N VAL A 109 2.02 -6.96 -1.90
CA VAL A 109 3.47 -6.95 -1.69
C VAL A 109 4.08 -5.74 -2.37
N GLY A 110 3.88 -5.58 -3.69
CA GLY A 110 4.56 -4.55 -4.47
C GLY A 110 4.17 -3.13 -4.06
N GLY A 111 2.87 -2.85 -3.96
CA GLY A 111 2.37 -1.51 -3.62
C GLY A 111 2.78 -1.06 -2.22
N PRO A 112 2.45 -1.81 -1.16
CA PRO A 112 2.81 -1.46 0.21
C PRO A 112 4.31 -1.39 0.43
N LEU A 113 5.09 -2.30 -0.19
CA LEU A 113 6.55 -2.23 -0.06
C LEU A 113 7.09 -0.95 -0.70
N ALA A 114 6.63 -0.58 -1.90
CA ALA A 114 7.06 0.66 -2.55
C ALA A 114 6.75 1.89 -1.68
N THR A 115 5.53 2.00 -1.15
CA THR A 115 5.11 3.15 -0.36
C THR A 115 5.76 3.19 1.02
N ILE A 116 5.93 2.06 1.70
CA ILE A 116 6.65 1.98 2.98
C ILE A 116 8.12 2.35 2.80
N LEU A 117 8.77 1.89 1.72
CA LEU A 117 10.14 2.29 1.42
C LEU A 117 10.23 3.79 1.16
N MET A 118 9.29 4.39 0.43
CA MET A 118 9.22 5.85 0.24
C MET A 118 9.07 6.60 1.57
N ILE A 119 8.18 6.12 2.46
CA ILE A 119 7.99 6.66 3.81
C ILE A 119 9.31 6.60 4.58
N PHE A 120 9.93 5.43 4.61
CA PHE A 120 11.18 5.20 5.33
C PHE A 120 12.30 6.11 4.84
N VAL A 121 12.53 6.19 3.53
CA VAL A 121 13.64 7.00 2.98
C VAL A 121 13.38 8.48 3.13
N GLY A 122 12.11 8.92 3.12
CA GLY A 122 11.78 10.32 3.39
C GLY A 122 12.10 10.71 4.83
N LEU A 123 11.82 9.82 5.79
CA LEU A 123 12.19 10.02 7.20
C LEU A 123 13.71 9.90 7.41
N ALA A 124 14.33 8.84 6.91
CA ALA A 124 15.75 8.59 7.08
C ALA A 124 16.60 9.67 6.40
N GLY A 125 16.28 10.01 5.15
CA GLY A 125 17.02 11.00 4.37
C GLY A 125 16.86 12.43 4.89
N SER A 126 15.75 12.76 5.56
CA SER A 126 15.56 14.08 6.19
C SER A 126 16.26 14.22 7.55
N GLY A 127 16.85 13.14 8.09
CA GLY A 127 17.48 13.13 9.41
C GLY A 127 16.51 13.05 10.59
N ILE A 128 15.20 12.96 10.35
CA ILE A 128 14.20 12.92 11.44
C ILE A 128 14.29 11.65 12.28
N LEU A 129 14.80 10.54 11.71
CA LEU A 129 14.98 9.30 12.46
C LEU A 129 15.99 9.44 13.61
N SER A 130 16.96 10.35 13.50
CA SER A 130 17.91 10.62 14.59
C SER A 130 17.25 11.20 15.84
N VAL A 131 16.04 11.77 15.73
CA VAL A 131 15.30 12.25 16.90
C VAL A 131 15.01 11.11 17.87
N PHE A 132 14.78 9.90 17.36
CA PHE A 132 14.46 8.73 18.17
C PHE A 132 15.67 8.13 18.89
N THR A 133 16.89 8.41 18.44
CA THR A 133 18.13 7.85 18.99
C THR A 133 18.97 8.89 19.73
N GLU A 134 19.04 10.11 19.20
CA GLU A 134 19.92 11.19 19.66
C GLU A 134 19.15 12.37 20.27
N GLY A 135 17.81 12.39 20.10
CA GLY A 135 16.97 13.48 20.60
C GLY A 135 17.10 14.80 19.84
N ASN A 136 17.82 14.80 18.71
CA ASN A 136 18.03 15.94 17.82
C ASN A 136 17.77 15.54 16.36
N ILE A 137 17.50 16.53 15.50
CA ILE A 137 17.40 16.30 14.06
C ILE A 137 18.80 16.01 13.51
N GLY A 138 18.93 14.90 12.79
CA GLY A 138 20.18 14.53 12.12
C GLY A 138 20.46 15.38 10.89
N GLN A 139 21.61 15.15 10.25
CA GLN A 139 21.91 15.79 8.98
C GLN A 139 21.09 15.16 7.85
N GLU A 140 20.66 16.00 6.91
CA GLU A 140 20.04 15.54 5.68
C GLU A 140 21.04 14.68 4.88
N ASN A 141 20.55 13.56 4.33
CA ASN A 141 21.36 12.65 3.52
C ASN A 141 20.56 12.13 2.32
N ILE A 142 20.81 12.76 1.16
CA ILE A 142 20.16 12.42 -0.12
C ILE A 142 20.62 11.05 -0.63
N GLU A 143 21.81 10.57 -0.27
CA GLU A 143 22.31 9.27 -0.74
C GLU A 143 21.51 8.09 -0.21
N ILE A 144 20.88 8.24 0.97
CA ILE A 144 19.93 7.25 1.47
C ILE A 144 18.79 7.08 0.46
N MET A 145 18.19 8.16 -0.01
CA MET A 145 17.13 8.09 -1.02
C MET A 145 17.64 7.44 -2.32
N ASN A 146 18.82 7.82 -2.80
CA ASN A 146 19.41 7.27 -4.02
C ASN A 146 19.56 5.74 -3.95
N SER A 147 20.01 5.20 -2.81
CA SER A 147 20.20 3.75 -2.62
C SER A 147 18.89 2.94 -2.69
N PHE A 148 17.74 3.58 -2.48
CA PHE A 148 16.43 2.92 -2.45
C PHE A 148 15.61 3.10 -3.73
N ILE A 149 16.09 3.87 -4.70
CA ILE A 149 15.44 4.03 -6.01
C ILE A 149 15.20 2.65 -6.66
N THR A 150 16.23 1.80 -6.70
CA THR A 150 16.16 0.47 -7.30
C THR A 150 15.18 -0.46 -6.55
N PRO A 151 15.25 -0.60 -5.21
CA PRO A 151 14.24 -1.33 -4.43
C PRO A 151 12.80 -0.87 -4.71
N ILE A 152 12.55 0.44 -4.69
CA ILE A 152 11.21 1.01 -4.95
C ILE A 152 10.75 0.66 -6.37
N ALA A 153 11.62 0.80 -7.37
CA ALA A 153 11.29 0.46 -8.75
C ALA A 153 10.95 -1.03 -8.92
N ILE A 154 11.68 -1.93 -8.26
CA ILE A 154 11.37 -3.37 -8.27
C ILE A 154 10.01 -3.64 -7.63
N SER A 155 9.70 -3.01 -6.50
CA SER A 155 8.40 -3.13 -5.84
C SER A 155 7.25 -2.66 -6.73
N ILE A 156 7.43 -1.55 -7.46
CA ILE A 156 6.48 -1.06 -8.46
C ILE A 156 6.35 -2.05 -9.63
N GLY A 157 7.43 -2.70 -10.05
CA GLY A 157 7.41 -3.76 -11.06
C GLY A 157 6.53 -4.94 -10.62
N ILE A 158 6.70 -5.41 -9.38
CA ILE A 158 5.87 -6.48 -8.78
C ILE A 158 4.39 -6.06 -8.74
N LEU A 159 4.12 -4.83 -8.32
CA LEU A 159 2.77 -4.28 -8.32
C LEU A 159 2.17 -4.30 -9.73
N SER A 160 2.93 -3.84 -10.73
CA SER A 160 2.49 -3.73 -12.12
C SER A 160 2.09 -5.09 -12.69
N VAL A 161 2.88 -6.14 -12.42
CA VAL A 161 2.54 -7.53 -12.80
C VAL A 161 1.22 -7.95 -12.14
N GLY A 162 1.04 -7.63 -10.86
CA GLY A 162 -0.21 -7.88 -10.14
C GLY A 162 -1.42 -7.21 -10.80
N VAL A 163 -1.34 -5.90 -11.04
CA VAL A 163 -2.43 -5.11 -11.62
C VAL A 163 -2.78 -5.60 -13.02
N ILE A 164 -1.79 -5.94 -13.86
CA ILE A 164 -2.03 -6.52 -15.18
C ILE A 164 -2.76 -7.86 -15.07
N ALA A 165 -2.33 -8.75 -14.17
CA ALA A 165 -3.02 -10.01 -13.91
C ALA A 165 -4.46 -9.80 -13.43
N GLY A 166 -4.70 -8.75 -12.64
CA GLY A 166 -6.02 -8.31 -12.21
C GLY A 166 -6.90 -7.89 -13.37
N GLY A 167 -6.41 -6.99 -14.23
CA GLY A 167 -7.12 -6.56 -15.44
C GLY A 167 -7.52 -7.75 -16.33
N ILE A 168 -6.60 -8.68 -16.57
CA ILE A 168 -6.88 -9.90 -17.35
C ILE A 168 -7.93 -10.77 -16.65
N THR A 169 -7.84 -10.90 -15.31
CA THR A 169 -8.82 -11.63 -14.50
C THR A 169 -10.23 -11.06 -14.69
N TYR A 170 -10.37 -9.74 -14.58
CA TYR A 170 -11.66 -9.06 -14.73
C TYR A 170 -12.24 -9.26 -16.13
N ILE A 171 -11.45 -8.98 -17.17
CA ILE A 171 -11.90 -9.11 -18.57
C ILE A 171 -12.36 -10.54 -18.87
N LYS A 172 -11.53 -11.54 -18.53
CA LYS A 172 -11.87 -12.95 -18.80
C LYS A 172 -13.09 -13.41 -18.04
N THR A 173 -13.21 -13.06 -16.76
CA THR A 173 -14.35 -13.49 -15.93
C THR A 173 -15.65 -12.80 -16.36
N TYR A 174 -15.57 -11.51 -16.68
CA TYR A 174 -16.74 -10.73 -17.08
C TYR A 174 -17.30 -11.19 -18.43
N LEU A 175 -16.44 -11.28 -19.46
CA LEU A 175 -16.86 -11.61 -20.82
C LEU A 175 -17.11 -13.10 -21.05
N TYR A 176 -16.26 -13.97 -20.49
CA TYR A 176 -16.23 -15.39 -20.83
C TYR A 176 -16.42 -16.32 -19.62
N GLY A 177 -16.65 -15.79 -18.42
CA GLY A 177 -16.82 -16.60 -17.22
C GLY A 177 -18.09 -17.44 -17.26
N ASN A 178 -17.99 -18.70 -16.84
CA ASN A 178 -19.16 -19.55 -16.63
C ASN A 178 -19.90 -19.13 -15.36
N LYS A 179 -21.23 -19.29 -15.36
CA LYS A 179 -22.02 -19.11 -14.13
C LYS A 179 -21.77 -20.27 -13.16
N MET A 180 -21.85 -19.97 -11.87
CA MET A 180 -21.76 -20.92 -10.76
C MET A 180 -23.01 -21.77 -10.63
#